data_AF-A0A383CME5-F1
#
_entry.id   AF-A0A383CME5-F1
#
_cell.length_a   1.000
_cell.length_b   1.000
_cell.length_c   1.000
_cell.angle_alpha   90.00
_cell.angle_beta   90.00
_cell.angle_gamma   90.00
#
_symmetry.space_group_name_H-M   'P 1'
#
loop_
_entity.id
_entity.type
_entity.pdbx_description
1 polymer ?
#
loop_
_entity_poly.entity_id
_entity_poly.type
_entity_poly.pdbx_seq_one_letter_code
_entity_poly.pdbx_strand_id
1 'polypeptide(L)'
;MNTEIIPNTIGIAEHQQIPTYSKCIIITDIVFCSLRSIMVLIMVLALATIGFDDELFDGELFVIEVLDAIFSLGIVIFGLIGNIMLLSKKPKAFVFCWLSASATIGSIIFSIWGAVVNLNFAQDNPIGSSILYSGILFAILRSIYLVFYIIAINKAKTNLYSHFETNTP
;
A
#
# COMPACT_ATOMS: atom_id res chain seq x y z
N MET A 1 -64.10 -17.24 -1.71
CA MET A 1 -62.79 -17.81 -2.09
C MET A 1 -61.95 -16.65 -2.62
N ASN A 2 -61.16 -16.03 -1.75
CA ASN A 2 -60.22 -14.98 -2.13
C ASN A 2 -58.85 -15.63 -2.30
N THR A 3 -58.41 -15.74 -3.55
CA THR A 3 -57.02 -16.06 -3.88
C THR A 3 -56.16 -14.83 -3.63
N GLU A 4 -55.55 -14.77 -2.45
CA GLU A 4 -54.43 -13.86 -2.20
C GLU A 4 -53.25 -14.30 -3.08
N ILE A 5 -52.94 -13.47 -4.08
CA ILE A 5 -51.72 -13.56 -4.85
C ILE A 5 -50.61 -13.06 -3.93
N ILE A 6 -49.87 -13.97 -3.32
CA ILE A 6 -48.65 -13.66 -2.59
C ILE A 6 -47.60 -13.27 -3.65
N PRO A 7 -47.16 -12.01 -3.73
CA PRO A 7 -46.08 -11.65 -4.65
C PRO A 7 -44.82 -12.35 -4.15
N ASN A 8 -44.32 -13.27 -4.97
CA ASN A 8 -43.08 -13.98 -4.80
C ASN A 8 -41.92 -12.99 -4.89
N THR A 9 -41.70 -12.21 -3.84
CA THR A 9 -40.50 -11.41 -3.63
C THR A 9 -39.41 -12.36 -3.14
N ILE A 10 -38.96 -13.21 -4.07
CA ILE A 10 -37.59 -13.71 -4.04
C ILE A 10 -36.74 -12.47 -4.35
N GLY A 11 -36.61 -11.60 -3.35
CA GLY A 11 -35.52 -10.66 -3.26
C GLY A 11 -34.28 -11.52 -3.15
N ILE A 12 -33.75 -11.90 -4.31
CA ILE A 12 -32.36 -12.30 -4.43
C ILE A 12 -31.63 -11.17 -3.75
N ALA A 13 -31.14 -11.41 -2.53
CA ALA A 13 -30.18 -10.55 -1.90
C ALA A 13 -29.02 -10.50 -2.90
N GLU A 14 -29.03 -9.50 -3.79
CA GLU A 14 -27.94 -9.22 -4.69
C GLU A 14 -26.75 -9.17 -3.77
N HIS A 15 -25.90 -10.19 -3.85
CA HIS A 15 -24.65 -10.23 -3.14
C HIS A 15 -23.90 -8.99 -3.60
N GLN A 16 -24.04 -7.86 -2.89
CA GLN A 16 -23.47 -6.59 -3.28
C GLN A 16 -21.97 -6.82 -3.34
N GLN A 17 -21.50 -6.94 -4.57
CA GLN A 17 -20.14 -7.31 -4.86
C GLN A 17 -19.31 -6.05 -4.67
N ILE A 18 -18.10 -6.22 -4.15
CA ILE A 18 -17.11 -5.13 -4.21
C ILE A 18 -17.06 -4.66 -5.67
N PRO A 19 -17.15 -3.34 -5.95
CA PRO A 19 -17.12 -2.83 -7.31
C PRO A 19 -15.93 -3.40 -8.07
N THR A 20 -16.13 -3.83 -9.32
CA THR A 20 -15.08 -4.48 -10.14
C THR A 20 -13.82 -3.63 -10.19
N TYR A 21 -13.96 -2.30 -10.30
CA TYR A 21 -12.85 -1.35 -10.23
C TYR A 21 -12.02 -1.48 -8.94
N SER A 22 -12.66 -1.51 -7.77
CA SER A 22 -11.97 -1.67 -6.49
C SER A 22 -11.31 -3.05 -6.40
N LYS A 23 -11.97 -4.12 -6.87
CA LYS A 23 -11.37 -5.47 -6.90
C LYS A 23 -10.09 -5.49 -7.72
N CYS A 24 -10.09 -4.91 -8.92
CA CYS A 24 -8.90 -4.85 -9.78
C CYS A 24 -7.75 -4.14 -9.07
N ILE A 25 -7.98 -2.96 -8.46
CA ILE A 25 -6.94 -2.22 -7.74
C ILE A 25 -6.38 -3.03 -6.58
N ILE A 26 -7.24 -3.68 -5.79
CA ILE A 26 -6.82 -4.50 -4.64
C ILE A 26 -5.97 -5.69 -5.08
N ILE A 27 -6.36 -6.38 -6.16
CA ILE A 27 -5.58 -7.50 -6.71
C ILE A 27 -4.23 -7.01 -7.23
N THR A 28 -4.23 -5.91 -7.98
CA THR A 28 -3.00 -5.27 -8.45
C THR A 28 -2.10 -4.86 -7.28
N ASP A 29 -2.67 -4.37 -6.18
CA ASP A 29 -1.89 -4.04 -4.97
C ASP A 29 -1.27 -5.28 -4.33
N ILE A 30 -1.99 -6.40 -4.28
CA ILE A 30 -1.43 -7.66 -3.78
C ILE A 30 -0.23 -8.09 -4.62
N VAL A 31 -0.31 -7.98 -5.94
CA VAL A 31 0.80 -8.32 -6.84
C VAL A 31 1.99 -7.40 -6.59
N PHE A 32 1.77 -6.09 -6.52
CA PHE A 32 2.84 -5.12 -6.25
C PHE A 32 3.44 -5.27 -4.86
N CYS A 33 2.62 -5.52 -3.84
CA CYS A 33 3.09 -5.83 -2.49
C CYS A 33 3.93 -7.10 -2.49
N SER A 34 3.53 -8.14 -3.24
CA SER A 34 4.28 -9.40 -3.33
C SER A 34 5.65 -9.21 -4.00
N LEU A 35 5.71 -8.44 -5.08
CA LEU A 35 6.97 -8.05 -5.72
C LEU A 35 7.83 -7.21 -4.78
N ARG A 36 7.21 -6.29 -4.04
CA ARG A 36 7.88 -5.45 -3.05
C ARG A 36 8.47 -6.27 -1.91
N SER A 37 7.85 -7.38 -1.49
CA SER A 37 8.42 -8.32 -0.51
C SER A 37 9.82 -8.76 -0.90
N ILE A 38 10.02 -9.07 -2.19
CA ILE A 38 11.30 -9.54 -2.73
C ILE A 38 12.33 -8.40 -2.65
N MET A 39 11.94 -7.19 -3.04
CA MET A 39 12.83 -6.02 -2.96
C MET A 39 13.23 -5.69 -1.52
N VAL A 40 12.27 -5.71 -0.58
CA VAL A 40 12.55 -5.50 0.85
C VAL A 40 13.48 -6.57 1.39
N LEU A 41 13.28 -7.84 1.00
CA LEU A 41 14.17 -8.92 1.41
C LEU A 41 15.60 -8.69 0.92
N ILE A 42 15.77 -8.31 -0.36
CA ILE A 42 17.09 -7.97 -0.92
C ILE A 42 17.72 -6.80 -0.15
N MET A 43 16.94 -5.78 0.16
CA MET A 43 17.44 -4.59 0.87
C MET A 43 17.86 -4.90 2.31
N VAL A 44 17.06 -5.70 3.03
CA VAL A 44 17.41 -6.16 4.39
C VAL A 44 18.65 -7.04 4.36
N LEU A 45 18.78 -7.93 3.38
CA LEU A 45 19.99 -8.75 3.20
C LEU A 45 21.20 -7.88 2.88
N ALA A 46 21.07 -6.88 2.00
CA ALA A 46 22.14 -5.95 1.68
C ALA A 46 22.62 -5.20 2.95
N LEU A 47 21.69 -4.65 3.73
CA LEU A 47 21.99 -3.99 5.01
C LEU A 47 22.67 -4.94 6.01
N ALA A 48 22.26 -6.21 6.05
CA ALA A 48 22.89 -7.20 6.92
C ALA A 48 24.31 -7.58 6.46
N THR A 49 24.58 -7.57 5.16
CA THR A 49 25.89 -7.98 4.60
C THR A 49 26.94 -6.89 4.60
N ILE A 50 26.56 -5.61 4.54
CA ILE A 50 27.54 -4.52 4.45
C ILE A 50 28.27 -4.31 5.78
N GLY A 51 27.74 -4.80 6.91
CA GLY A 51 28.38 -4.65 8.22
C GLY A 51 28.35 -3.18 8.68
N PHE A 52 28.31 -2.96 9.99
CA PHE A 52 28.28 -1.61 10.56
C PHE A 52 29.66 -0.91 10.56
N ASP A 53 30.67 -1.52 9.93
CA ASP A 53 32.08 -1.10 10.02
C ASP A 53 32.55 -0.19 8.87
N ASP A 54 31.72 0.02 7.84
CA ASP A 54 32.13 0.86 6.70
C ASP A 54 31.90 2.35 6.99
N GLU A 55 33.01 3.09 7.12
CA GLU A 55 33.11 4.56 7.09
C GLU A 55 32.45 5.22 5.86
N LEU A 56 31.89 4.43 4.92
CA LEU A 56 31.12 4.89 3.76
C LEU A 56 29.69 5.35 4.11
N PHE A 57 29.15 4.99 5.28
CA PHE A 57 27.82 5.45 5.67
C PHE A 57 27.91 6.75 6.45
N ASP A 58 27.71 7.85 5.73
CA ASP A 58 27.27 9.09 6.37
C ASP A 58 26.01 8.76 7.20
N GLY A 59 26.05 9.02 8.52
CA GLY A 59 25.06 8.50 9.46
C GLY A 59 23.60 8.84 9.10
N GLU A 60 23.40 9.95 8.38
CA GLU A 60 22.09 10.34 7.85
C GLU A 60 21.58 9.41 6.74
N LEU A 61 22.45 9.00 5.80
CA LEU A 61 22.07 8.13 4.69
C LEU A 61 21.67 6.75 5.20
N PHE A 62 22.41 6.23 6.19
CA PHE A 62 22.09 4.95 6.84
C PHE A 62 20.70 4.99 7.49
N VAL A 63 20.39 6.05 8.22
CA VAL A 63 19.08 6.21 8.87
C VAL A 63 17.95 6.28 7.85
N ILE A 64 18.15 6.97 6.72
CA ILE A 64 17.16 7.06 5.64
C ILE A 64 16.88 5.67 5.04
N GLU A 65 17.91 4.89 4.72
CA GLU A 65 17.77 3.54 4.16
C GLU A 65 17.07 2.58 5.13
N VAL A 66 17.44 2.63 6.43
CA VAL A 66 16.78 1.82 7.47
C VAL A 66 15.31 2.20 7.63
N LEU A 67 14.98 3.50 7.61
CA LEU A 67 13.59 3.94 7.69
C LEU A 67 12.80 3.54 6.45
N ASP A 68 13.34 3.67 5.24
CA ASP A 68 12.64 3.20 4.03
C ASP A 68 12.44 1.67 4.03
N ALA A 69 13.37 0.90 4.62
CA ALA A 69 13.18 -0.53 4.90
C ALA A 69 11.99 -0.79 5.82
N ILE A 70 11.91 -0.07 6.94
CA ILE A 70 10.82 -0.23 7.91
C ILE A 70 9.48 0.12 7.28
N PHE A 71 9.39 1.24 6.55
CA PHE A 71 8.16 1.62 5.87
C PHE A 71 7.80 0.64 4.76
N SER A 72 8.76 0.18 3.97
CA SER A 72 8.51 -0.80 2.92
C SER A 72 8.06 -2.14 3.49
N LEU A 73 8.60 -2.58 4.63
CA LEU A 73 8.13 -3.75 5.35
C LEU A 73 6.70 -3.56 5.86
N GLY A 74 6.39 -2.37 6.40
CA GLY A 74 5.04 -1.99 6.81
C GLY A 74 4.03 -2.05 5.65
N ILE A 75 4.39 -1.53 4.47
CA ILE A 75 3.56 -1.60 3.25
C ILE A 75 3.29 -3.06 2.89
N VAL A 76 4.30 -3.94 2.92
CA VAL A 76 4.14 -5.36 2.59
C VAL A 76 3.22 -6.06 3.59
N ILE A 77 3.49 -5.92 4.89
CA ILE A 77 2.74 -6.61 5.94
C ILE A 77 1.29 -6.11 5.97
N PHE A 78 1.08 -4.81 6.09
CA PHE A 78 -0.25 -4.24 6.21
C PHE A 78 -1.02 -4.25 4.88
N GLY A 79 -0.32 -4.07 3.76
CA GLY A 79 -0.90 -4.14 2.43
C GLY A 79 -1.40 -5.55 2.10
N LEU A 80 -0.56 -6.58 2.23
CA LEU A 80 -0.98 -7.95 1.95
C LEU A 80 -2.14 -8.38 2.86
N ILE A 81 -2.00 -8.20 4.18
CA ILE A 81 -3.03 -8.59 5.15
C ILE A 81 -4.31 -7.79 4.89
N GLY A 82 -4.22 -6.47 4.75
CA GLY A 82 -5.37 -5.59 4.54
C GLY A 82 -6.13 -5.92 3.27
N ASN A 83 -5.43 -6.08 2.15
CA ASN A 83 -6.04 -6.39 0.86
C ASN A 83 -6.70 -7.77 0.82
N ILE A 84 -6.06 -8.81 1.39
CA ILE A 84 -6.64 -10.15 1.49
C ILE A 84 -7.90 -10.13 2.39
N MET A 85 -7.83 -9.43 3.52
CA MET A 85 -8.99 -9.28 4.41
C MET A 85 -10.12 -8.49 3.75
N LEU A 86 -9.79 -7.50 2.90
CA LEU A 86 -10.76 -6.70 2.17
C LEU A 86 -11.47 -7.54 1.11
N LEU A 87 -10.74 -8.39 0.38
CA LEU A 87 -11.31 -9.38 -0.54
C LEU A 87 -12.19 -10.40 0.20
N SER A 88 -11.82 -10.75 1.43
CA SER A 88 -12.59 -11.62 2.33
C SER A 88 -13.76 -10.90 3.02
N LYS A 89 -14.05 -9.65 2.64
CA LYS A 89 -15.13 -8.80 3.17
C LYS A 89 -15.10 -8.65 4.71
N LYS A 90 -13.92 -8.63 5.33
CA LYS A 90 -13.78 -8.44 6.79
C LYS A 90 -13.72 -6.94 7.13
N PRO A 91 -14.48 -6.44 8.11
CA PRO A 91 -14.49 -5.01 8.44
C PRO A 91 -13.16 -4.50 9.02
N LYS A 92 -12.38 -5.38 9.66
CA LYS A 92 -11.03 -5.05 10.14
C LYS A 92 -10.03 -4.75 9.01
N ALA A 93 -10.34 -5.12 7.77
CA ALA A 93 -9.49 -4.86 6.61
C ALA A 93 -9.18 -3.37 6.42
N PHE A 94 -10.16 -2.50 6.70
CA PHE A 94 -9.99 -1.05 6.54
C PHE A 94 -8.87 -0.48 7.39
N VAL A 95 -8.69 -0.99 8.61
CA VAL A 95 -7.60 -0.54 9.49
C VAL A 95 -6.24 -0.87 8.87
N PHE A 96 -6.06 -2.09 8.38
CA PHE A 96 -4.83 -2.52 7.73
C PHE A 96 -4.57 -1.78 6.41
N CYS A 97 -5.61 -1.55 5.59
CA CYS A 97 -5.50 -0.75 4.38
C CYS A 97 -5.05 0.69 4.67
N TRP A 98 -5.56 1.31 5.74
CA TRP A 98 -5.13 2.66 6.16
C TRP A 98 -3.70 2.65 6.73
N LEU A 99 -3.32 1.63 7.51
CA LEU A 99 -1.93 1.49 7.96
C LEU A 99 -0.96 1.33 6.79
N SER A 100 -1.33 0.57 5.75
CA SER A 100 -0.55 0.46 4.51
C SER A 100 -0.44 1.81 3.79
N ALA A 101 -1.53 2.56 3.69
CA ALA A 101 -1.53 3.91 3.12
C ALA A 101 -0.61 4.86 3.90
N SER A 102 -0.66 4.85 5.24
CA SER A 102 0.24 5.63 6.10
C SER A 102 1.70 5.21 5.93
N ALA A 103 1.99 3.91 5.84
CA ALA A 103 3.33 3.42 5.58
C ALA A 103 3.85 3.86 4.19
N THR A 104 2.97 3.89 3.20
CA THR A 104 3.28 4.40 1.84
C THR A 104 3.63 5.89 1.88
N ILE A 105 2.87 6.70 2.63
CA ILE A 105 3.17 8.13 2.82
C ILE A 105 4.54 8.30 3.48
N GLY A 106 4.83 7.53 4.53
CA GLY A 106 6.15 7.52 5.18
C GLY A 106 7.27 7.23 4.18
N SER A 107 7.17 6.13 3.42
CA SER A 107 8.16 5.78 2.39
C SER A 107 8.33 6.88 1.34
N ILE A 108 7.26 7.58 0.92
CA ILE A 108 7.36 8.72 0.00
C ILE A 108 8.18 9.86 0.62
N ILE A 109 7.89 10.23 1.88
CA ILE A 109 8.60 11.31 2.57
C ILE A 109 10.09 10.99 2.68
N PHE A 110 10.44 9.76 3.10
CA PHE A 110 11.84 9.34 3.22
C PHE A 110 12.53 9.20 1.87
N SER A 111 11.83 8.81 0.81
CA SER A 111 12.38 8.80 -0.55
C SER A 111 12.72 10.21 -1.03
N ILE A 112 11.86 11.20 -0.74
CA ILE A 112 12.12 12.61 -1.08
C ILE A 112 13.29 13.14 -0.24
N TRP A 113 13.33 12.82 1.06
CA TRP A 113 14.45 13.24 1.92
C TRP A 113 15.77 12.62 1.44
N GLY A 114 15.80 11.33 1.14
CA GLY A 114 16.96 10.67 0.55
C GLY A 114 17.39 11.28 -0.78
N ALA A 115 16.44 11.67 -1.63
CA ALA A 115 16.75 12.41 -2.86
C ALA A 115 17.37 13.79 -2.55
N VAL A 116 16.85 14.54 -1.58
CA VAL A 116 17.41 15.85 -1.18
C VAL A 116 18.82 15.73 -0.62
N VAL A 117 19.09 14.71 0.20
CA VAL A 117 20.45 14.46 0.72
C VAL A 117 21.39 14.11 -0.44
N ASN A 118 20.98 13.20 -1.33
CA ASN A 118 21.77 12.81 -2.50
C ASN A 118 21.98 13.94 -3.53
N LEU A 119 21.10 14.95 -3.59
CA LEU A 119 21.27 16.14 -4.45
C LEU A 119 22.57 16.89 -4.13
N ASN A 120 22.96 16.94 -2.85
CA ASN A 120 24.22 17.57 -2.44
C ASN A 120 25.45 16.74 -2.85
N PHE A 121 25.30 15.41 -2.96
CA PHE A 121 26.38 14.50 -3.39
C PHE A 121 26.43 14.29 -4.92
N ALA A 122 25.33 14.53 -5.62
CA ALA A 122 25.19 14.29 -7.06
C ALA A 122 25.89 15.34 -7.94
N GLN A 123 26.28 16.50 -7.38
CA GLN A 123 27.03 17.51 -8.13
C GLN A 123 28.39 17.01 -8.61
N ASP A 124 29.00 16.04 -7.90
CA ASP A 124 30.35 15.58 -8.18
C ASP A 124 30.42 14.15 -8.76
N ASN A 125 29.30 13.42 -8.84
CA ASN A 125 29.30 12.01 -9.26
C ASN A 125 28.12 11.61 -10.17
N PRO A 126 28.37 10.99 -11.34
CA PRO A 126 27.33 10.55 -12.26
C PRO A 126 26.46 9.39 -11.71
N ILE A 127 26.96 8.66 -10.71
CA ILE A 127 26.17 7.64 -10.01
C ILE A 127 25.10 8.30 -9.13
N GLY A 128 25.45 9.40 -8.45
CA GLY A 128 24.52 10.13 -7.58
C GLY A 128 23.31 10.71 -8.33
N SER A 129 23.51 11.19 -9.57
CA SER A 129 22.41 11.70 -10.40
C SER A 129 21.42 10.60 -10.81
N SER A 130 21.90 9.40 -11.12
CA SER A 130 21.01 8.27 -11.46
C SER A 130 20.15 7.81 -10.29
N ILE A 131 20.73 7.76 -9.08
CA ILE A 131 20.01 7.43 -7.84
C ILE A 131 18.93 8.49 -7.59
N LEU A 132 19.25 9.78 -7.79
CA LEU A 132 18.31 10.87 -7.63
C LEU A 132 17.06 10.73 -8.51
N TYR A 133 17.26 10.53 -9.83
CA TYR A 133 16.14 10.41 -10.78
C TYR A 133 15.26 9.22 -10.44
N SER A 134 15.86 8.09 -10.02
CA SER A 134 15.10 6.92 -9.61
C SER A 134 14.24 7.19 -8.38
N GLY A 135 14.79 7.84 -7.35
CA GLY A 135 14.06 8.17 -6.11
C GLY A 135 12.86 9.09 -6.35
N ILE A 136 13.05 10.14 -7.16
CA ILE A 136 11.98 11.07 -7.52
C ILE A 136 10.88 10.37 -8.33
N LEU A 137 11.27 9.58 -9.34
CA LEU A 137 10.32 8.83 -10.15
C LEU A 137 9.50 7.86 -9.30
N PHE A 138 10.15 7.14 -8.38
CA PHE A 138 9.46 6.24 -7.45
C PHE A 138 8.51 6.98 -6.52
N ALA A 139 8.89 8.15 -5.98
CA ALA A 139 8.02 8.96 -5.14
C ALA A 139 6.75 9.42 -5.90
N ILE A 140 6.89 9.84 -7.16
CA ILE A 140 5.76 10.24 -8.00
C ILE A 140 4.83 9.04 -8.26
N LEU A 141 5.38 7.92 -8.71
CA LEU A 141 4.59 6.71 -9.00
C LEU A 141 3.85 6.22 -7.75
N ARG A 142 4.50 6.22 -6.58
CA ARG A 142 3.88 5.84 -5.30
C ARG A 142 2.76 6.81 -4.91
N SER A 143 2.94 8.11 -5.15
CA SER A 143 1.91 9.13 -4.86
C SER A 143 0.67 8.94 -5.72
N ILE A 144 0.85 8.74 -7.03
CA ILE A 144 -0.26 8.47 -7.96
C ILE A 144 -0.99 7.19 -7.55
N TYR A 145 -0.24 6.13 -7.27
CA TYR A 145 -0.80 4.86 -6.84
C TYR A 145 -1.60 4.98 -5.54
N LEU A 146 -1.07 5.70 -4.55
CA LEU A 146 -1.72 5.94 -3.26
C LEU A 146 -3.07 6.64 -3.43
N VAL A 147 -3.17 7.63 -4.34
CA VAL A 147 -4.44 8.32 -4.61
C VAL A 147 -5.50 7.34 -5.13
N PHE A 148 -5.14 6.50 -6.11
CA PHE A 148 -6.05 5.47 -6.63
C PHE A 148 -6.44 4.45 -5.56
N TYR A 149 -5.49 4.05 -4.72
CA TYR A 149 -5.72 3.11 -3.62
C TYR A 149 -6.70 3.67 -2.59
N ILE A 150 -6.52 4.92 -2.16
CA ILE A 150 -7.45 5.59 -1.21
C ILE A 150 -8.86 5.69 -1.79
N ILE A 151 -8.99 6.05 -3.08
CA ILE A 151 -10.28 6.09 -3.77
C ILE A 151 -10.93 4.70 -3.77
N ALA A 152 -10.15 3.65 -4.08
CA ALA A 152 -10.63 2.27 -4.10
C ALA A 152 -11.10 1.80 -2.73
N ILE A 153 -10.36 2.11 -1.66
CA ILE A 153 -10.73 1.79 -0.27
C ILE A 153 -12.02 2.51 0.12
N ASN A 154 -12.12 3.81 -0.14
CA ASN A 154 -13.31 4.59 0.22
C ASN A 154 -14.55 4.10 -0.51
N LYS A 155 -14.45 3.77 -1.80
CA LYS A 155 -15.54 3.14 -2.55
C LYS A 155 -15.89 1.75 -2.02
N ALA A 156 -14.90 0.94 -1.62
CA ALA A 156 -15.16 -0.36 -1.01
C ALA A 156 -15.84 -0.22 0.36
N LYS A 157 -15.47 0.80 1.15
CA LYS A 157 -16.05 1.12 2.46
C LYS A 157 -17.54 1.40 2.36
N THR A 158 -17.95 2.34 1.50
CA THR A 158 -19.36 2.73 1.37
C THR A 158 -20.27 1.52 1.07
N ASN A 159 -19.81 0.59 0.23
CA ASN A 159 -20.56 -0.62 -0.12
C ASN A 159 -20.56 -1.69 0.98
N LEU A 160 -19.50 -1.78 1.80
CA LEU A 160 -19.43 -2.76 2.89
C LEU A 160 -20.25 -2.31 4.10
N TYR A 161 -20.27 -1.02 4.44
CA TYR A 161 -20.97 -0.52 5.62
C TYR A 161 -22.49 -0.43 5.42
N SER A 162 -22.98 -0.15 4.21
CA SER A 162 -24.42 -0.23 3.89
C SER A 162 -25.02 -1.63 4.15
N HIS A 163 -24.18 -2.67 4.14
CA HIS A 163 -24.59 -4.04 4.45
C HIS A 163 -24.68 -4.34 5.96
N PHE A 164 -23.86 -3.70 6.80
CA PHE A 164 -23.89 -3.95 8.24
C PHE A 164 -25.07 -3.25 8.94
N GLU A 165 -25.45 -2.05 8.46
CA GLU A 165 -26.62 -1.32 8.98
C GLU A 165 -27.95 -2.01 8.65
N THR A 166 -28.01 -2.80 7.58
CA THR A 166 -29.23 -3.53 7.18
C THR A 166 -29.37 -4.90 7.84
N ASN A 167 -28.35 -5.39 8.54
CA ASN A 167 -28.32 -6.71 9.17
C ASN A 167 -28.08 -6.67 10.70
N THR A 168 -28.29 -5.51 11.32
CA THR A 168 -28.31 -5.41 12.79
C THR A 168 -29.75 -5.69 13.25
N PRO A 169 -29.99 -6.78 14.00
CA PRO A 169 -31.32 -7.15 14.50
C PRO A 169 -31.84 -6.20 15.59
#